data_AF-A0A7S3I477-F1
#
_entry.id   AF-A0A7S3I477-F1
#
_cell.length_a   1.000
_cell.length_b   1.000
_cell.length_c   1.000
_cell.angle_alpha   90.00
_cell.angle_beta   90.00
_cell.angle_gamma   90.00
#
_symmetry.space_group_name_H-M   'P 1'
#
loop_
_entity.id
_entity.type
_entity.pdbx_description
1 polymer ?
#
loop_
_entity_poly.entity_id
_entity_poly.type
_entity_poly.pdbx_seq_one_letter_code
_entity_poly.pdbx_strand_id
1 'polypeptide(L)'
;MELDPADPSQVLMTFHLKEGTWMGVGLGTSSMTSSSDMIQIESDAQMAHDMTSRGFRSPLKDNRNNLTHSWAKNEQNGYHVVTVRRALDTGDENDYVIPLDTKFDMSWAVNTSTSSISSYHSKRGSFTAYLPSPTNSQPTWDDKDGDKDEYNDIRDRFVDFFEVESARALTVALGSLAFTALAF
;
A
#
# COMPACT_ATOMS: atom_id res chain seq x y z
N MET A 1 3.99 -2.90 5.55
CA MET A 1 4.25 -1.71 4.72
C MET A 1 4.90 -2.22 3.45
N GLU A 2 4.40 -1.78 2.31
CA GLU A 2 4.88 -2.20 0.98
C GLU A 2 4.68 -1.05 0.00
N LEU A 3 5.36 -1.10 -1.15
CA LEU A 3 5.09 -0.14 -2.22
C LEU A 3 3.74 -0.43 -2.86
N ASP A 4 3.03 0.62 -3.28
CA ASP A 4 1.82 0.45 -4.08
C ASP A 4 2.22 -0.14 -5.45
N PRO A 5 1.72 -1.33 -5.83
CA PRO A 5 2.05 -1.92 -7.13
C PRO A 5 1.54 -1.09 -8.31
N ALA A 6 0.53 -0.25 -8.12
CA ALA A 6 0.03 0.66 -9.16
C ALA A 6 0.86 1.95 -9.27
N ASP A 7 1.55 2.34 -8.19
CA ASP A 7 2.38 3.54 -8.13
C ASP A 7 3.52 3.35 -7.10
N PRO A 8 4.72 2.90 -7.53
CA PRO A 8 5.83 2.63 -6.62
C PRO A 8 6.45 3.88 -5.99
N SER A 9 5.95 5.09 -6.30
CA SER A 9 6.24 6.31 -5.54
C SER A 9 5.41 6.43 -4.26
N GLN A 10 4.44 5.53 -4.07
CA GLN A 10 3.54 5.47 -2.92
C GLN A 10 3.82 4.22 -2.08
N VAL A 11 3.50 4.34 -0.80
CA VAL A 11 3.55 3.26 0.16
C VAL A 11 2.14 2.94 0.66
N LEU A 12 1.88 1.65 0.85
CA LEU A 12 0.70 1.10 1.50
C LEU A 12 1.07 0.59 2.90
N MET A 13 0.34 1.08 3.90
CA MET A 13 0.47 0.69 5.29
C MET A 13 -0.85 0.04 5.74
N THR A 14 -0.83 -1.27 5.92
CA THR A 14 -2.00 -2.03 6.38
C THR A 14 -1.93 -2.27 7.88
N PHE A 15 -3.01 -1.92 8.57
CA PHE A 15 -3.16 -2.08 10.01
C PHE A 15 -4.41 -2.91 10.33
N HIS A 16 -4.29 -3.75 11.35
CA HIS A 16 -5.39 -4.53 11.90
C HIS A 16 -5.72 -3.96 13.28
N LEU A 17 -6.82 -3.22 13.37
CA LEU A 17 -7.25 -2.55 14.60
C LEU A 17 -8.48 -3.24 15.15
N LYS A 18 -8.49 -3.48 16.46
CA LYS A 18 -9.70 -3.95 17.13
C LYS A 18 -10.72 -2.80 17.22
N GLU A 19 -12.00 -3.09 17.08
CA GLU A 19 -13.09 -2.14 17.37
C GLU A 19 -12.93 -1.57 18.80
N GLY A 20 -13.27 -0.30 18.99
CA GLY A 20 -13.13 0.41 20.27
C GLY A 20 -11.68 0.74 20.66
N THR A 21 -10.73 0.75 19.72
CA THR A 21 -9.31 1.09 19.96
C THR A 21 -8.81 2.21 19.05
N TRP A 22 -7.70 2.85 19.41
CA TRP A 22 -6.97 3.71 18.49
C TRP A 22 -5.50 3.31 18.42
N MET A 23 -4.88 3.52 17.26
CA MET A 23 -3.47 3.25 17.03
C MET A 23 -2.77 4.51 16.51
N GLY A 24 -1.57 4.78 17.01
CA GLY A 24 -0.68 5.81 16.51
C GLY A 24 0.60 5.18 15.97
N VAL A 25 1.14 5.74 14.91
CA VAL A 25 2.41 5.33 14.30
C VAL A 25 3.26 6.57 14.10
N GLY A 26 4.53 6.52 14.51
CA GLY A 26 5.52 7.54 14.18
C GLY A 26 6.45 7.02 13.10
N LEU A 27 6.71 7.84 12.08
CA LEU A 27 7.57 7.51 10.93
C LEU A 27 8.95 8.17 11.10
N GLY A 28 10.02 7.42 10.83
CA GLY A 28 11.39 7.91 10.97
C GLY A 28 11.84 8.16 12.41
N THR A 29 11.14 7.60 13.39
CA THR A 29 11.41 7.86 14.80
C THR A 29 11.17 6.63 15.68
N SER A 30 12.01 6.46 16.68
CA SER A 30 11.86 5.44 17.74
C SER A 30 11.17 5.97 19.00
N SER A 31 10.83 7.27 19.05
CA SER A 31 10.13 7.87 20.19
C SER A 31 9.32 9.12 19.79
N MET A 32 8.55 9.66 20.73
CA MET A 32 7.73 10.85 20.50
C MET A 32 8.56 12.14 20.62
N THR A 33 9.53 12.33 19.72
CA THR A 33 10.31 13.58 19.63
C THR A 33 9.47 14.68 18.99
N SER A 34 9.85 15.95 19.19
CA SER A 34 9.19 17.06 18.50
C SER A 34 9.37 16.95 16.99
N SER A 35 8.33 17.32 16.23
CA SER A 35 8.32 17.32 14.76
C SER A 35 8.48 15.93 14.15
N SER A 36 8.16 14.86 14.88
CA SER A 36 7.97 13.55 14.25
C SER A 36 6.67 13.53 13.45
N ASP A 37 6.77 13.00 12.25
CA ASP A 37 5.65 12.59 11.39
C ASP A 37 4.88 11.44 12.07
N MET A 38 3.56 11.61 12.20
CA MET A 38 2.69 10.68 12.88
C MET A 38 1.39 10.44 12.14
N ILE A 39 0.91 9.21 12.22
CA ILE A 39 -0.44 8.83 11.78
C ILE A 39 -1.22 8.38 13.01
N GLN A 40 -2.39 8.94 13.25
CA GLN A 40 -3.33 8.44 14.26
C GLN A 40 -4.56 7.83 13.61
N ILE A 41 -5.00 6.68 14.08
CA ILE A 41 -6.05 5.87 13.46
C ILE A 41 -7.12 5.57 14.52
N GLU A 42 -8.33 6.06 14.28
CA GLU A 42 -9.53 5.82 15.09
C GLU A 42 -10.33 4.65 14.50
N SER A 43 -10.46 3.54 15.23
CA SER A 43 -11.17 2.36 14.71
C SER A 43 -12.66 2.60 14.51
N ASP A 44 -13.36 3.17 15.50
CA ASP A 44 -14.83 3.34 15.44
C ASP A 44 -15.26 4.44 14.46
N ALA A 45 -14.49 5.53 14.40
CA ALA A 45 -14.73 6.59 13.42
C ALA A 45 -14.27 6.19 12.01
N GLN A 46 -13.47 5.12 11.90
CA GLN A 46 -12.84 4.69 10.66
C GLN A 46 -12.10 5.83 9.98
N MET A 47 -11.26 6.51 10.74
CA MET A 47 -10.49 7.66 10.26
C MET A 47 -9.00 7.44 10.51
N ALA A 48 -8.19 7.80 9.52
CA ALA A 48 -6.76 8.03 9.69
C ALA A 48 -6.47 9.54 9.60
N HIS A 49 -5.71 10.03 10.56
CA HIS A 49 -5.36 11.42 10.75
C HIS A 49 -3.88 11.61 10.52
N ASP A 50 -3.57 12.61 9.70
CA ASP A 50 -2.21 13.10 9.49
C ASP A 50 -1.85 14.07 10.60
N MET A 51 -0.78 13.76 11.34
CA MET A 51 -0.45 14.40 12.60
C MET A 51 1.05 14.66 12.70
N THR A 52 1.40 15.70 13.46
CA THR A 52 2.79 16.00 13.81
C THR A 52 2.97 16.06 15.33
N SER A 53 4.08 15.49 15.81
CA SER A 53 4.42 15.48 17.22
C SER A 53 4.91 16.82 17.72
N ARG A 54 4.61 17.14 18.98
CA ARG A 54 5.17 18.30 19.71
C ARG A 54 5.97 17.89 20.94
N GLY A 55 6.59 16.71 20.87
CA GLY A 55 7.17 16.03 22.02
C GLY A 55 6.10 15.28 22.82
N PHE A 56 6.35 15.05 24.11
CA PHE A 56 5.46 14.28 25.01
C PHE A 56 4.14 15.00 25.37
N ARG A 57 3.34 15.31 24.35
CA ARG A 57 2.03 15.98 24.41
C ARG A 57 1.13 15.41 23.31
N SER A 58 -0.17 15.70 23.36
CA SER A 58 -1.08 15.30 22.26
C SER A 58 -0.56 15.83 20.91
N PRO A 59 -0.46 14.99 19.87
CA PRO A 59 -0.06 15.41 18.52
C PRO A 59 -1.01 16.49 17.98
N LEU A 60 -0.50 17.37 17.12
CA LEU A 60 -1.35 18.28 16.36
C LEU A 60 -1.70 17.66 15.02
N LYS A 61 -2.88 18.01 14.52
CA LYS A 61 -3.22 17.75 13.13
C LYS A 61 -2.26 18.51 12.23
N ASP A 62 -1.77 17.85 11.19
CA ASP A 62 -0.97 18.52 10.17
C ASP A 62 -1.82 19.52 9.35
N ASN A 63 -1.18 20.58 8.89
CA ASN A 63 -1.77 21.61 8.03
C ASN A 63 -2.07 21.08 6.62
N ARG A 64 -1.32 20.09 6.15
CA ARG A 64 -1.64 19.33 4.93
C ARG A 64 -1.93 17.90 5.31
N ASN A 65 -2.91 17.30 4.62
CA ASN A 65 -3.19 15.89 4.79
C ASN A 65 -2.69 15.17 3.55
N ASN A 66 -1.63 14.38 3.73
CA ASN A 66 -0.96 13.62 2.69
C ASN A 66 -1.39 12.13 2.69
N LEU A 67 -2.39 11.79 3.49
CA LEU A 67 -2.92 10.44 3.63
C LEU A 67 -4.22 10.25 2.85
N THR A 68 -4.34 9.09 2.22
CA THR A 68 -5.64 8.50 1.85
C THR A 68 -5.79 7.16 2.57
N HIS A 69 -7.02 6.71 2.80
CA HIS A 69 -7.25 5.46 3.50
C HIS A 69 -8.51 4.74 3.02
N SER A 70 -8.50 3.42 3.12
CA SER A 70 -9.63 2.54 2.85
C SER A 70 -9.81 1.54 3.96
N TRP A 71 -11.08 1.22 4.27
CA TRP A 71 -11.44 0.33 5.37
C TRP A 71 -12.14 -0.91 4.84
N ALA A 72 -11.75 -2.06 5.40
CA ALA A 72 -12.44 -3.33 5.24
C ALA A 72 -12.78 -3.87 6.64
N LYS A 73 -13.99 -4.39 6.82
CA LYS A 73 -14.41 -5.00 8.08
C LYS A 73 -14.09 -6.50 8.06
N ASN A 74 -13.48 -7.00 9.13
CA ASN A 74 -13.46 -8.43 9.41
C ASN A 74 -14.58 -8.74 10.42
N GLU A 75 -15.78 -8.99 9.89
CA GLU A 75 -17.01 -9.16 10.68
C GLU A 75 -16.94 -10.28 11.71
N GLN A 76 -16.07 -11.28 11.49
CA GLN A 76 -16.00 -12.47 12.34
C GLN A 76 -15.20 -12.25 13.62
N ASN A 77 -14.36 -11.21 13.69
CA ASN A 77 -13.37 -11.07 14.77
C ASN A 77 -13.40 -9.72 15.51
N GLY A 78 -14.28 -8.78 15.13
CA GLY A 78 -14.31 -7.44 15.74
C GLY A 78 -13.05 -6.62 15.44
N TYR A 79 -12.48 -6.82 14.25
CA TYR A 79 -11.35 -6.05 13.75
C TYR A 79 -11.72 -5.32 12.47
N HIS A 80 -11.17 -4.12 12.34
CA HIS A 80 -11.06 -3.38 11.11
C HIS A 80 -9.68 -3.58 10.50
N VAL A 81 -9.64 -3.74 9.17
CA VAL A 81 -8.42 -3.64 8.38
C VAL A 81 -8.45 -2.29 7.69
N VAL A 82 -7.44 -1.47 7.96
CA VAL A 82 -7.28 -0.18 7.29
C VAL A 82 -5.99 -0.20 6.49
N THR A 83 -6.08 0.22 5.23
CA THR A 83 -4.91 0.48 4.40
C THR A 83 -4.78 1.99 4.24
N VAL A 84 -3.69 2.55 4.76
CA VAL A 84 -3.31 3.94 4.57
C VAL A 84 -2.31 4.02 3.43
N ARG A 85 -2.54 4.95 2.50
CA ARG A 85 -1.69 5.22 1.35
C ARG A 85 -1.10 6.62 1.48
N ARG A 86 0.19 6.75 1.16
CA ARG A 86 0.95 8.00 1.21
C ARG A 86 2.13 7.95 0.23
N ALA A 87 2.59 9.09 -0.27
CA ALA A 87 3.82 9.16 -1.05
C ALA A 87 5.05 8.80 -0.20
N LEU A 88 6.11 8.28 -0.82
CA LEU A 88 7.41 8.10 -0.16
C LEU A 88 8.03 9.44 0.23
N ASP A 89 7.83 10.46 -0.60
CA ASP A 89 8.19 11.85 -0.36
C ASP A 89 6.98 12.72 -0.70
N THR A 90 6.45 13.45 0.29
CA THR A 90 5.27 14.29 0.14
C THR A 90 5.61 15.74 -0.22
N GLY A 91 6.88 16.13 -0.11
CA GLY A 91 7.32 17.52 -0.14
C GLY A 91 6.77 18.37 1.03
N ASP A 92 6.33 17.73 2.12
CA ASP A 92 5.98 18.41 3.37
C ASP A 92 7.14 18.43 4.36
N GLU A 93 7.33 19.56 5.05
CA GLU A 93 8.40 19.77 6.01
C GLU A 93 8.20 19.01 7.32
N ASN A 94 6.96 18.67 7.66
CA ASN A 94 6.61 17.88 8.84
C ASN A 94 6.66 16.37 8.58
N ASP A 95 6.93 15.99 7.34
CA ASP A 95 6.77 14.65 6.83
C ASP A 95 8.10 13.94 6.70
N TYR A 96 8.14 12.70 7.16
CA TYR A 96 9.30 11.84 7.02
C TYR A 96 9.36 11.27 5.60
N VAL A 97 10.45 11.56 4.89
CA VAL A 97 10.78 10.91 3.62
C VAL A 97 11.15 9.45 3.90
N ILE A 98 10.33 8.52 3.40
CA ILE A 98 10.52 7.08 3.60
C ILE A 98 11.62 6.59 2.65
N PRO A 99 12.79 6.18 3.15
CA PRO A 99 13.87 5.76 2.29
C PRO A 99 13.63 4.33 1.77
N LEU A 100 14.06 4.09 0.53
CA LEU A 100 14.19 2.74 -0.02
C LEU A 100 15.56 2.17 0.30
N ASP A 101 15.61 0.84 0.40
CA ASP A 101 16.84 0.05 0.58
C ASP A 101 17.69 0.43 1.79
N THR A 102 17.08 1.12 2.75
CA THR A 102 17.72 1.58 3.98
C THR A 102 16.81 1.29 5.16
N LYS A 103 17.41 0.89 6.30
CA LYS A 103 16.66 0.70 7.55
C LYS A 103 16.28 2.05 8.15
N PHE A 104 15.06 2.14 8.66
CA PHE A 104 14.57 3.33 9.35
C PHE A 104 13.74 2.96 10.57
N ASP A 105 13.67 3.86 11.55
CA ASP A 105 12.91 3.61 12.77
C ASP A 105 11.43 3.94 12.58
N MET A 106 10.59 3.14 13.24
CA MET A 106 9.17 3.39 13.41
C MET A 106 8.81 3.23 14.87
N SER A 107 7.84 4.02 15.32
CA SER A 107 7.26 3.89 16.66
C SER A 107 5.76 3.63 16.55
N TRP A 108 5.20 3.04 17.60
CA TRP A 108 3.77 2.77 17.67
C TRP A 108 3.24 3.03 19.08
N ALA A 109 1.96 3.37 19.13
CA ALA A 109 1.19 3.54 20.34
C ALA A 109 -0.23 3.01 20.12
N VAL A 110 -0.86 2.49 21.15
CA VAL A 110 -2.25 2.00 21.07
C VAL A 110 -2.98 2.27 22.38
N ASN A 111 -4.25 2.64 22.30
CA ASN A 111 -5.16 2.52 23.43
C ASN A 111 -6.12 1.36 23.17
N THR A 112 -6.09 0.38 24.07
CA THR A 112 -6.84 -0.88 23.94
C THR A 112 -8.27 -0.82 24.50
N SER A 113 -8.71 0.35 24.97
CA SER A 113 -9.95 0.52 25.74
C SER A 113 -10.84 1.65 25.23
N THR A 114 -10.36 2.47 24.28
CA THR A 114 -11.14 3.49 23.60
C THR A 114 -10.56 3.80 22.22
N SER A 115 -11.43 4.17 21.30
CA SER A 115 -11.09 4.67 19.96
C SER A 115 -10.77 6.16 19.90
N SER A 116 -10.95 6.90 20.99
CA SER A 116 -10.69 8.34 21.02
C SER A 116 -9.20 8.65 21.04
N ILE A 117 -8.68 9.25 19.97
CA ILE A 117 -7.26 9.68 19.84
C ILE A 117 -6.83 10.77 20.82
N SER A 118 -7.79 11.41 21.49
CA SER A 118 -7.52 12.35 22.60
C SER A 118 -7.13 11.63 23.90
N SER A 119 -7.37 10.32 24.00
CA SER A 119 -7.04 9.51 25.17
C SER A 119 -5.60 9.01 25.10
N TYR A 120 -4.90 8.99 26.24
CA TYR A 120 -3.51 8.53 26.31
C TYR A 120 -3.39 7.04 25.94
N HIS A 121 -2.28 6.62 25.30
CA HIS A 121 -2.08 5.23 24.91
C HIS A 121 -1.88 4.32 26.14
N SER A 122 -2.38 3.08 26.08
CA SER A 122 -2.14 2.06 27.12
C SER A 122 -0.88 1.24 26.86
N LYS A 123 -0.43 1.14 25.60
CA LYS A 123 0.80 0.45 25.21
C LYS A 123 1.53 1.24 24.13
N ARG A 124 2.85 1.06 24.05
CA ARG A 124 3.73 1.69 23.04
C ARG A 124 4.98 0.87 22.81
N GLY A 125 5.67 1.14 21.71
CA GLY A 125 6.98 0.59 21.41
C GLY A 125 7.58 1.19 20.14
N SER A 126 8.72 0.63 19.72
CA SER A 126 9.39 0.99 18.48
C SER A 126 9.99 -0.26 17.83
N PHE A 127 10.24 -0.17 16.53
CA PHE A 127 10.90 -1.20 15.74
C PHE A 127 11.60 -0.56 14.54
N THR A 128 12.52 -1.30 13.92
CA THR A 128 13.18 -0.88 12.69
C THR A 128 12.48 -1.53 11.50
N ALA A 129 12.16 -0.72 10.49
CA ALA A 129 11.58 -1.14 9.23
C ALA A 129 12.61 -1.09 8.10
N TYR A 130 12.29 -1.75 6.99
CA TYR A 130 13.05 -1.74 5.75
C TYR A 130 12.06 -1.87 4.60
N LEU A 131 12.19 -1.03 3.58
CA LEU A 131 11.35 -1.05 2.39
C LEU A 131 12.25 -1.24 1.16
N PRO A 132 12.21 -2.40 0.49
CA PRO A 132 13.01 -2.62 -0.71
C PRO A 132 12.51 -1.74 -1.86
N SER A 133 13.42 -1.28 -2.71
CA SER A 133 13.04 -0.75 -4.01
C SER A 133 12.41 -1.83 -4.89
N PRO A 134 11.61 -1.46 -5.91
CA PRO A 134 11.14 -2.43 -6.89
C PRO A 134 12.37 -3.07 -7.54
N THR A 135 12.56 -4.38 -7.37
CA THR A 135 13.58 -5.09 -8.14
C THR A 135 13.20 -4.96 -9.59
N ASN A 136 14.00 -4.23 -10.36
CA ASN A 136 13.88 -4.16 -11.80
C ASN A 136 14.37 -5.50 -12.36
N SER A 137 13.59 -6.56 -12.18
CA SER A 137 13.80 -7.85 -12.83
C SER A 137 13.42 -7.70 -14.30
N GLN A 138 14.22 -6.90 -15.03
CA GLN A 138 14.39 -7.14 -16.45
C GLN A 138 15.01 -8.54 -16.55
N PRO A 139 14.45 -9.47 -17.34
CA PRO A 139 15.13 -10.72 -17.63
C PRO A 139 16.47 -10.35 -18.24
N THR A 140 17.57 -10.63 -17.54
CA THR A 140 18.88 -10.66 -18.16
C THR A 140 18.89 -11.91 -19.01
N TRP A 141 18.50 -11.77 -20.28
CA TRP A 141 18.89 -12.72 -21.30
C TRP A 141 20.42 -12.65 -21.36
N ASP A 142 21.07 -13.57 -20.65
CA ASP A 142 22.52 -13.76 -20.71
C ASP A 142 22.77 -14.37 -22.09
N ASP A 143 22.95 -13.53 -23.12
CA ASP A 143 23.29 -13.90 -24.49
C ASP A 143 24.71 -14.51 -24.56
N LYS A 144 24.97 -15.56 -23.77
CA LYS A 144 26.25 -16.28 -23.78
C LYS A 144 26.30 -17.42 -24.78
N ASP A 145 25.17 -17.77 -25.38
CA ASP A 145 25.14 -18.81 -26.40
C ASP A 145 24.73 -18.14 -27.71
N GLY A 146 25.73 -17.85 -28.55
CA GLY A 146 25.56 -17.25 -29.88
C GLY A 146 24.90 -18.19 -30.89
N ASP A 147 23.86 -18.92 -30.49
CA ASP A 147 23.03 -19.72 -31.39
C ASP A 147 21.87 -18.86 -31.89
N LYS A 148 22.05 -18.33 -33.10
CA LYS A 148 21.06 -17.49 -33.81
C LYS A 148 19.80 -18.26 -34.23
N ASP A 149 19.70 -19.51 -33.83
CA ASP A 149 18.69 -20.44 -34.29
C ASP A 149 17.48 -20.46 -33.33
N GLU A 150 17.69 -20.13 -32.04
CA GLU A 150 16.62 -20.12 -31.04
C GLU A 150 15.77 -18.82 -31.08
N TYR A 151 16.33 -17.72 -31.60
CA TYR A 151 15.60 -16.45 -31.73
C TYR A 151 14.44 -16.53 -32.74
N ASN A 152 14.53 -17.43 -33.74
CA ASN A 152 13.46 -17.64 -34.71
C ASN A 152 12.38 -18.61 -34.17
N ASP A 153 12.74 -19.59 -33.34
CA ASP A 153 11.77 -20.51 -32.70
C ASP A 153 10.89 -19.78 -31.68
N ILE A 154 11.46 -18.85 -30.90
CA ILE A 154 10.68 -18.05 -29.95
C ILE A 154 9.77 -17.05 -30.67
N ARG A 155 10.23 -16.44 -31.78
CA ARG A 155 9.38 -15.56 -32.60
C ARG A 155 8.22 -16.30 -33.23
N ASP A 156 8.45 -17.47 -33.82
CA ASP A 156 7.38 -18.25 -34.45
C ASP A 156 6.35 -18.74 -33.41
N ARG A 157 6.79 -19.13 -32.20
CA ARG A 157 5.88 -19.54 -31.11
C ARG A 157 5.08 -18.38 -30.51
N PHE A 158 5.61 -17.16 -30.50
CA PHE A 158 4.88 -15.97 -30.05
C PHE A 158 3.88 -15.45 -31.10
N VAL A 159 4.18 -15.59 -32.39
CA VAL A 159 3.25 -15.24 -33.47
C VAL A 159 2.08 -16.24 -33.50
N ASP A 160 2.35 -17.55 -33.35
CA ASP A 160 1.30 -18.57 -33.26
C ASP A 160 0.35 -18.35 -32.06
N PHE A 161 0.88 -17.93 -30.91
CA PHE A 161 0.04 -17.66 -29.73
C PHE A 161 -0.91 -16.47 -29.95
N PHE A 162 -0.46 -15.40 -30.61
CA PHE A 162 -1.29 -14.23 -30.89
C PHE A 162 -2.31 -14.46 -32.03
N GLU A 163 -1.99 -15.28 -33.04
CA GLU A 163 -2.96 -15.64 -34.08
C GLU A 163 -4.04 -16.62 -33.59
N VAL A 164 -3.69 -17.57 -32.71
CA VAL A 164 -4.66 -18.53 -32.14
C VAL A 164 -5.63 -17.86 -31.15
N GLU A 165 -5.15 -16.93 -30.32
CA GLU A 165 -6.00 -16.19 -29.36
C GLU A 165 -6.89 -15.15 -30.07
N SER A 166 -6.41 -14.48 -31.12
CA SER A 166 -7.22 -13.53 -31.89
C SER A 166 -8.32 -14.20 -32.73
N ALA A 167 -8.09 -15.41 -33.26
CA ALA A 167 -9.13 -16.19 -33.95
C ALA A 167 -10.24 -16.69 -32.99
N ARG A 168 -9.90 -16.98 -31.72
CA ARG A 168 -10.87 -17.36 -30.69
C ARG A 168 -11.67 -16.16 -30.17
N ALA A 169 -11.02 -15.00 -30.00
CA ALA A 169 -11.69 -13.77 -29.60
C ALA A 169 -12.71 -13.27 -30.65
N LEU A 170 -12.40 -13.42 -31.94
CA LEU A 170 -13.31 -12.98 -33.01
C LEU A 170 -14.51 -13.93 -33.22
N THR A 171 -14.36 -15.23 -32.96
CA THR A 171 -15.46 -16.22 -33.05
C THR A 171 -16.47 -16.05 -31.92
N VAL A 172 -16.02 -15.71 -30.70
CA VAL A 172 -16.91 -15.46 -29.55
C VAL A 172 -17.64 -14.12 -29.68
N ALA A 173 -17.00 -13.10 -30.26
CA ALA A 173 -17.61 -11.78 -30.47
C ALA A 173 -18.67 -11.76 -31.59
N LEU A 174 -18.52 -12.57 -32.64
CA LEU A 174 -19.52 -12.67 -33.73
C LEU A 174 -20.64 -13.69 -33.44
N GLY A 175 -20.41 -14.67 -32.56
CA GLY A 175 -21.41 -15.66 -32.15
C GLY A 175 -22.44 -15.16 -31.12
N SER A 176 -22.19 -14.03 -30.45
CA SER A 176 -23.10 -13.46 -29.45
C SER A 176 -23.97 -12.31 -29.97
N LEU A 177 -23.82 -11.93 -31.24
CA LEU A 177 -24.59 -10.85 -31.90
C LEU A 177 -25.69 -11.35 -32.86
N ALA A 178 -25.93 -12.67 -32.91
CA ALA A 178 -26.95 -13.25 -33.77
C ALA A 178 -27.80 -14.29 -33.04
N PHE A 179 -28.62 -13.88 -32.07
CA PHE A 179 -29.89 -14.58 -31.74
C PHE A 179 -30.74 -13.72 -30.77
N THR A 180 -31.34 -12.65 -31.28
CA THR A 180 -32.59 -12.10 -30.72
C THR A 180 -33.34 -11.33 -31.81
N ALA A 181 -33.86 -12.06 -32.79
CA ALA A 181 -34.92 -11.58 -33.68
C ALA A 181 -35.74 -12.79 -34.20
N LEU A 182 -37.07 -12.72 -33.99
CA LEU A 182 -38.15 -13.63 -34.44
C LEU A 182 -38.22 -15.01 -33.76
N ALA A 183 -39.35 -15.58 -33.30
CA ALA A 183 -40.79 -15.28 -33.28
C ALA A 183 -41.38 -16.09 -32.08
N PHE A 184 -42.40 -15.63 -31.35
CA PHE A 184 -43.85 -15.61 -31.67
C PHE A 184 -44.56 -14.53 -30.86
#